data_AF-A0A957Z536-F1
#
_entry.id   AF-A0A957Z536-F1
#
_cell.length_a   1.000
_cell.length_b   1.000
_cell.length_c   1.000
_cell.angle_alpha   90.00
_cell.angle_beta   90.00
_cell.angle_gamma   90.00
#
_symmetry.space_group_name_H-M   'P 1'
#
loop_
_entity.id
_entity.type
_entity.pdbx_description
1 polymer ?
#
loop_
_entity_poly.entity_id
_entity_poly.type
_entity_poly.pdbx_seq_one_letter_code
_entity_poly.pdbx_strand_id
1 'polypeptide(L)'
;MVRSLALKEIEPRDTLWALWHEARVGIINGLTVGVLVALIAWFWQGNPYLGLVIGLAMLGNLIVAAIAGVIVPMVLKSLRIDPALASSIFVTTCTDITGFMLFLGLATYFLYYLL
;
A
#
# COMPACT_ATOMS: atom_id res chain seq x y z
N MET A 1 -10.31 10.73 9.81
CA MET A 1 -10.77 9.47 10.44
C MET A 1 -11.16 9.58 11.90
N VAL A 2 -10.43 10.31 12.77
CA VAL A 2 -10.71 10.32 14.23
C VAL A 2 -12.12 10.82 14.60
N ARG A 3 -12.72 11.74 13.83
CA ARG A 3 -14.07 12.29 14.09
C ARG A 3 -15.24 11.39 13.63
N SER A 4 -15.05 10.52 12.63
CA SER A 4 -16.09 9.58 12.17
C SER A 4 -16.13 8.29 12.99
N LEU A 5 -15.05 7.93 13.68
CA LEU A 5 -14.99 6.74 14.54
C LEU A 5 -15.74 6.91 15.88
N ALA A 6 -16.02 8.15 16.30
CA ALA A 6 -16.66 8.48 17.57
C ALA A 6 -18.20 8.53 17.51
N LEU A 7 -18.77 8.64 16.31
CA LEU A 7 -20.21 8.65 16.11
C LEU A 7 -20.64 7.22 15.80
N LYS A 8 -21.31 6.60 16.78
CA LYS A 8 -22.02 5.32 16.68
C LYS A 8 -22.76 5.22 15.33
N GLU A 9 -22.74 4.00 14.77
CA GLU A 9 -23.29 3.58 13.47
C GLU A 9 -22.26 3.55 12.34
N ILE A 10 -21.35 2.56 12.39
CA ILE A 10 -20.69 2.10 11.17
C ILE A 10 -21.69 1.18 10.48
N GLU A 11 -22.48 1.70 9.54
CA GLU A 11 -23.14 0.85 8.57
C GLU A 11 -22.06 0.20 7.67
N PRO A 12 -22.21 -1.07 7.26
CA PRO A 12 -21.31 -1.72 6.30
C PRO A 12 -21.10 -0.91 5.01
N ARG A 13 -22.08 -0.05 4.68
CA ARG A 13 -22.08 0.83 3.52
C ARG A 13 -21.01 1.93 3.58
N ASP A 14 -20.77 2.52 4.75
CA ASP A 14 -19.75 3.56 4.93
C ASP A 14 -18.33 3.00 4.82
N THR A 15 -18.19 1.74 5.19
CA THR A 15 -16.94 0.99 5.13
C THR A 15 -16.49 0.73 3.70
N LEU A 16 -17.40 0.27 2.84
CA LEU A 16 -17.12 0.04 1.41
C LEU A 16 -16.81 1.35 0.68
N TRP A 17 -17.52 2.43 1.03
CA TRP A 17 -17.24 3.77 0.51
C TRP A 17 -15.85 4.27 0.93
N ALA A 18 -15.50 4.12 2.20
CA ALA A 18 -14.18 4.49 2.72
C ALA A 18 -13.06 3.70 2.03
N LEU A 19 -13.22 2.39 1.86
CA LEU A 19 -12.27 1.55 1.14
C LEU A 19 -12.09 2.02 -0.31
N TRP A 20 -13.17 2.34 -1.03
CA TRP A 20 -13.10 2.87 -2.40
C TRP A 20 -12.48 4.26 -2.48
N HIS A 21 -12.70 5.09 -1.47
CA HIS A 21 -12.06 6.40 -1.38
C HIS A 21 -10.55 6.25 -1.17
N GLU A 22 -10.14 5.47 -0.18
CA GLU A 22 -8.73 5.22 0.14
C GLU A 22 -8.00 4.48 -0.97
N ALA A 23 -8.64 3.51 -1.64
CA ALA A 23 -8.05 2.83 -2.79
C ALA A 23 -7.74 3.81 -3.94
N ARG A 24 -8.63 4.78 -4.22
CA ARG A 24 -8.37 5.83 -5.22
C ARG A 24 -7.22 6.74 -4.81
N VAL A 25 -7.18 7.16 -3.54
CA VAL A 25 -6.07 7.95 -3.01
C VAL A 25 -4.76 7.16 -3.10
N GLY A 26 -4.77 5.87 -2.76
CA GLY A 26 -3.64 4.97 -2.85
C GLY A 26 -3.14 4.76 -4.28
N ILE A 27 -4.04 4.66 -5.27
CA ILE A 27 -3.67 4.57 -6.69
C ILE A 27 -3.02 5.88 -7.17
N ILE A 28 -3.62 7.03 -6.86
CA ILE A 28 -3.08 8.33 -7.27
C ILE A 28 -1.71 8.54 -6.65
N ASN A 29 -1.59 8.31 -5.33
CA ASN A 29 -0.32 8.43 -4.63
C ASN A 29 0.72 7.42 -5.13
N GLY A 30 0.28 6.17 -5.36
CA GLY A 30 1.08 5.11 -5.94
C GLY A 30 1.64 5.44 -7.31
N LEU A 31 0.82 6.05 -8.18
CA LEU A 31 1.26 6.53 -9.49
C LEU A 31 2.24 7.70 -9.36
N THR A 32 1.92 8.71 -8.55
CA THR A 32 2.80 9.88 -8.38
C THR A 32 4.16 9.49 -7.82
N VAL A 33 4.17 8.77 -6.69
CA VAL A 33 5.42 8.35 -6.05
C VAL A 33 6.12 7.27 -6.87
N GLY A 34 5.39 6.30 -7.42
CA GLY A 34 5.95 5.23 -8.24
C GLY A 34 6.65 5.75 -9.49
N VAL A 35 6.04 6.71 -10.21
CA VAL A 35 6.68 7.34 -11.38
C VAL A 35 7.92 8.14 -10.97
N LEU A 36 7.85 8.92 -9.89
CA LEU A 36 9.00 9.68 -9.41
C LEU A 36 10.17 8.76 -9.05
N VAL A 37 9.92 7.70 -8.28
CA VAL A 37 10.96 6.75 -7.89
C VAL A 37 11.48 5.96 -9.08
N ALA A 38 10.62 5.58 -10.04
CA ALA A 38 11.04 4.91 -11.27
C ALA A 38 12.02 5.76 -12.08
N LEU A 39 11.73 7.06 -12.23
CA LEU A 39 12.61 8.00 -12.92
C LEU A 39 13.94 8.14 -12.18
N ILE A 40 13.90 8.34 -10.86
CA ILE A 40 15.11 8.45 -10.03
C ILE A 40 15.98 7.19 -10.17
N ALA A 41 15.37 6.00 -10.08
CA ALA A 41 16.07 4.73 -10.21
C ALA A 41 16.68 4.54 -11.62
N TRP A 42 15.94 4.92 -12.66
CA TRP A 42 16.44 4.88 -14.02
C TRP A 42 17.63 5.84 -14.22
N PHE A 43 17.53 7.09 -13.75
CA PHE A 43 18.64 8.04 -13.84
C PHE A 43 19.86 7.62 -13.02
N TRP A 44 19.65 6.95 -11.89
CA TRP A 44 20.75 6.53 -11.02
C TRP A 44 21.51 5.32 -11.57
N GLN A 45 20.81 4.29 -12.02
CA GLN A 45 21.44 3.04 -12.48
C GLN A 45 21.58 2.91 -14.00
N GLY A 46 20.96 3.80 -14.77
CA GLY A 46 20.97 3.76 -16.24
C GLY A 46 20.12 2.65 -16.86
N ASN A 47 19.63 1.68 -16.08
CA ASN A 47 18.76 0.60 -16.57
C ASN A 47 17.27 0.97 -16.43
N PRO A 48 16.52 1.13 -17.55
CA PRO A 48 15.10 1.48 -17.50
C PRO A 48 14.21 0.37 -16.91
N TYR A 49 14.61 -0.90 -17.02
CA TYR A 49 13.87 -2.02 -16.44
C TYR A 49 13.95 -2.02 -14.91
N LEU A 50 15.07 -1.60 -14.34
CA LEU A 50 15.18 -1.42 -12.88
C LEU A 50 14.22 -0.32 -12.40
N GLY A 51 14.18 0.81 -13.11
CA GLY A 51 13.22 1.88 -12.84
C GLY A 51 11.78 1.39 -12.89
N LEU A 52 11.43 0.60 -13.91
CA LEU A 52 10.10 0.00 -14.05
C LEU A 52 9.76 -0.94 -12.88
N VAL A 53 10.69 -1.84 -12.50
CA VAL A 53 10.50 -2.78 -11.38
C VAL A 53 10.26 -2.03 -10.07
N ILE A 54 11.08 -1.03 -9.75
CA ILE A 54 10.94 -0.26 -8.53
C ILE A 54 9.65 0.57 -8.55
N GLY A 55 9.32 1.19 -9.68
CA GLY A 55 8.10 1.97 -9.83
C GLY A 55 6.83 1.15 -9.64
N LEU A 56 6.76 -0.02 -10.28
CA LEU A 56 5.63 -0.95 -10.14
C LEU A 56 5.53 -1.53 -8.72
N ALA A 57 6.67 -1.87 -8.11
CA ALA A 57 6.69 -2.33 -6.73
C ALA A 57 6.18 -1.25 -5.76
N MET A 58 6.62 0.00 -5.93
CA MET A 58 6.16 1.13 -5.13
C MET A 58 4.67 1.42 -5.30
N LEU A 59 4.18 1.39 -6.55
CA LEU A 59 2.76 1.57 -6.84
C LEU A 59 1.93 0.49 -6.14
N GLY A 60 2.30 -0.79 -6.29
CA GLY A 60 1.60 -1.89 -5.66
C GLY A 60 1.65 -1.81 -4.13
N ASN A 61 2.81 -1.46 -3.56
CA ASN A 61 2.97 -1.31 -2.11
C ASN A 61 2.07 -0.21 -1.54
N LEU A 62 1.96 0.94 -2.21
CA LEU A 62 1.13 2.05 -1.77
C LEU A 62 -0.37 1.77 -1.89
N ILE A 63 -0.80 1.02 -2.91
CA ILE A 63 -2.17 0.54 -3.03
C ILE A 63 -2.50 -0.39 -1.85
N VAL A 64 -1.62 -1.36 -1.56
CA VAL A 64 -1.83 -2.29 -0.45
C VAL A 64 -1.76 -1.58 0.89
N ALA A 65 -0.90 -0.57 1.06
CA ALA A 65 -0.85 0.25 2.27
C ALA A 65 -2.18 0.99 2.52
N ALA A 66 -2.78 1.59 1.48
CA ALA A 66 -4.07 2.27 1.59
C ALA A 66 -5.19 1.29 1.99
N ILE A 67 -5.21 0.10 1.37
CA ILE A 67 -6.18 -0.96 1.67
C ILE A 67 -5.98 -1.47 3.11
N ALA A 68 -4.74 -1.77 3.50
CA ALA A 68 -4.40 -2.24 4.83
C ALA A 68 -4.76 -1.20 5.91
N GLY A 69 -4.57 0.08 5.63
CA GLY A 69 -4.96 1.19 6.52
C GLY A 69 -6.45 1.23 6.87
N VAL A 70 -7.31 0.65 6.03
CA VAL A 70 -8.76 0.53 6.28
C VAL A 70 -9.11 -0.84 6.84
N ILE A 71 -8.62 -1.92 6.21
CA ILE A 71 -8.99 -3.29 6.56
C ILE A 71 -8.43 -3.70 7.92
N VAL A 72 -7.17 -3.37 8.24
CA VAL A 72 -6.53 -3.82 9.48
C VAL A 72 -7.29 -3.30 10.72
N PRO A 73 -7.60 -2.00 10.86
CA PRO A 73 -8.38 -1.51 12.00
C PRO A 73 -9.77 -2.15 12.10
N MET A 74 -10.42 -2.41 10.96
CA MET A 74 -11.74 -3.05 10.94
C MET A 74 -11.70 -4.50 11.42
N VAL A 75 -10.70 -5.27 10.96
CA VAL A 75 -10.50 -6.66 11.36
C VAL A 75 -10.16 -6.73 12.84
N LEU A 76 -9.31 -5.83 13.35
CA LEU A 76 -9.02 -5.77 14.78
C LEU A 76 -10.28 -5.45 15.59
N LYS A 77 -11.10 -4.51 15.12
CA LYS A 77 -12.38 -4.16 15.75
C LYS A 77 -13.36 -5.34 15.75
N SER A 78 -13.44 -6.13 14.68
CA SER A 78 -14.31 -7.32 14.62
C SER A 78 -13.83 -8.43 15.56
N LEU A 79 -12.53 -8.53 15.79
CA LEU A 79 -11.90 -9.42 16.77
C LEU A 79 -11.94 -8.90 18.22
N ARG A 80 -12.58 -7.74 18.47
CA ARG A 80 -12.64 -7.06 19.78
C ARG A 80 -11.25 -6.67 20.34
N ILE A 81 -10.26 -6.48 19.46
CA ILE A 81 -8.95 -5.94 19.79
C ILE A 81 -9.00 -4.42 19.59
N ASP A 82 -8.40 -3.66 20.49
CA ASP A 82 -8.32 -2.20 20.35
C ASP A 82 -7.44 -1.81 19.14
N PRO A 83 -8.03 -1.23 18.08
CA PRO A 83 -7.28 -0.84 16.89
C PRO A 83 -6.24 0.23 17.18
N ALA A 84 -6.44 1.10 18.17
CA ALA A 84 -5.51 2.19 18.47
C ALA A 84 -4.15 1.69 18.95
N LEU A 85 -4.11 0.52 19.60
CA LEU A 85 -2.89 -0.08 20.14
C LEU A 85 -2.14 -0.92 19.11
N ALA A 86 -2.86 -1.58 18.18
CA ALA A 86 -2.28 -2.62 17.34
C ALA A 86 -2.24 -2.28 15.84
N SER A 87 -3.08 -1.35 15.34
CA SER A 87 -3.22 -1.14 13.90
C SER A 87 -1.92 -0.71 13.22
N SER A 88 -1.13 0.16 13.85
CA SER A 88 0.14 0.63 13.25
C SER A 88 1.11 -0.52 12.99
N ILE A 89 1.28 -1.41 13.98
CA ILE A 89 2.18 -2.57 13.88
C ILE A 89 1.72 -3.49 12.74
N PHE A 90 0.45 -3.90 12.76
CA PHE A 90 -0.08 -4.80 11.72
C PHE A 90 -0.03 -4.18 10.32
N VAL A 91 -0.36 -2.89 10.18
CA VAL A 91 -0.26 -2.19 8.89
C VAL A 91 1.19 -2.18 8.40
N THR A 92 2.15 -1.80 9.25
CA THR A 92 3.57 -1.78 8.87
C THR A 92 4.09 -3.17 8.47
N THR A 93 3.72 -4.22 9.21
CA THR A 93 4.09 -5.60 8.84
C THR A 93 3.49 -6.02 7.50
N CYS A 94 2.22 -5.71 7.26
CA CYS A 94 1.57 -5.99 5.98
C CYS A 94 2.28 -5.25 4.83
N THR A 95 2.63 -3.98 5.01
CA THR A 95 3.34 -3.20 3.98
C THR A 95 4.77 -3.69 3.79
N ASP A 96 5.47 -4.12 4.83
CA ASP A 96 6.82 -4.65 4.70
C ASP A 96 6.82 -5.95 3.89
N ILE A 97 6.01 -6.93 4.28
CA ILE A 97 5.93 -8.23 3.57
C ILE A 97 5.53 -8.00 2.11
N THR A 98 4.51 -7.16 1.88
CA THR A 98 4.03 -6.87 0.53
C THR A 98 5.08 -6.14 -0.29
N GLY A 99 5.71 -5.11 0.27
CA GLY A 99 6.74 -4.32 -0.42
C GLY A 99 7.93 -5.18 -0.83
N PHE A 100 8.45 -6.01 0.07
CA PHE A 100 9.52 -6.96 -0.25
C PHE A 100 9.08 -7.98 -1.29
N MET A 101 7.90 -8.57 -1.13
CA MET A 101 7.38 -9.57 -2.08
C MET A 101 7.17 -8.99 -3.47
N LEU A 102 6.62 -7.78 -3.60
CA LEU A 102 6.44 -7.10 -4.87
C LEU A 102 7.78 -6.76 -5.52
N PHE A 103 8.70 -6.17 -4.75
CA PHE A 103 10.00 -5.79 -5.29
C PHE A 103 10.81 -7.01 -5.74
N LEU A 104 10.98 -8.01 -4.87
CA LEU A 104 11.75 -9.21 -5.18
C LEU A 104 11.06 -10.09 -6.23
N GLY A 105 9.73 -10.19 -6.19
CA GLY A 105 8.96 -10.94 -7.18
C GLY A 105 9.07 -10.33 -8.58
N LEU A 106 8.93 -9.00 -8.69
CA LEU A 106 9.12 -8.28 -9.95
C LEU A 106 10.59 -8.34 -10.41
N ALA A 107 11.56 -8.13 -9.52
CA ALA A 107 12.97 -8.24 -9.87
C ALA A 107 13.33 -9.64 -10.39
N THR A 108 12.78 -10.70 -9.78
CA THR A 108 12.97 -12.07 -10.23
C THR A 108 12.34 -12.31 -11.60
N TYR A 109 11.13 -11.78 -11.83
CA TYR A 109 10.46 -11.88 -13.13
C TYR A 109 11.22 -11.16 -14.25
N PHE A 110 11.79 -9.98 -13.94
CA PHE A 110 12.58 -9.17 -14.88
C PHE A 110 14.07 -9.50 -14.87
N LEU A 111 14.52 -10.56 -14.19
CA LEU A 111 15.93 -10.82 -13.91
C LEU A 111 16.80 -10.82 -15.17
N TYR A 112 16.31 -11.37 -16.27
CA TYR A 112 17.02 -11.41 -17.55
C TYR A 112 17.27 -10.02 -18.15
N TYR A 113 16.39 -9.04 -17.90
CA TYR A 113 16.54 -7.66 -18.38
C TYR A 113 17.33 -6.76 -17.41
N LEU A 114 17.63 -7.29 -16.22
CA LEU A 114 18.38 -6.62 -15.16
C LEU A 114 19.89 -6.90 -15.20
N LEU A 115 20.28 -8.06 -15.74
CA LEU A 115 21.68 -8.51 -15.91
C LEU A 115 22.27 -8.03 -17.24
#